data_AF-A0A8H3ZER9-F1
#
_entry.id   AF-A0A8H3ZER9-F1
#
_cell.length_a   1.000
_cell.length_b   1.000
_cell.length_c   1.000
_cell.angle_alpha   90.00
_cell.angle_beta   90.00
_cell.angle_gamma   90.00
#
_symmetry.space_group_name_H-M   'P 1'
#
loop_
_entity.id
_entity.type
_entity.pdbx_description
1 polymer ?
#
loop_
_entity_poly.entity_id
_entity_poly.type
_entity_poly.pdbx_seq_one_letter_code
_entity_poly.pdbx_strand_id
1 'polypeptide(L)'
;MFSTSLVLSLLPISALAHFRTVYPPARGFDETTIVNFPCGGFNTANTNRTPVPLTGAFPIQLSMEHTSVKGAVYMSLGNDPQSAYSIQLRNTFQETGPDNFCIGGLTIPSNLNITAGTNATIQVVTNGDPNGGLYQCSDVTFTDTALSSSDYSAHCTNSTGVSASFIANSPPNGTASTTGASGSASAVSTATSKAWAPQKTVAPFVLGAMGLIGGLAVL
;
A
#
# COMPACT_ATOMS: atom_id res chain seq x y z
N MET A 1 -11.72 23.66 -52.90
CA MET A 1 -10.43 23.54 -52.16
C MET A 1 -10.77 22.98 -50.80
N PHE A 2 -10.40 21.74 -50.50
CA PHE A 2 -10.70 21.11 -49.20
C PHE A 2 -9.45 21.19 -48.33
N SER A 3 -9.56 21.85 -47.18
CA SER A 3 -8.42 22.06 -46.28
C SER A 3 -8.35 20.90 -45.29
N THR A 4 -7.39 20.00 -45.47
CA THR A 4 -7.21 18.82 -44.63
C THR A 4 -6.53 19.20 -43.32
N SER A 5 -7.32 19.52 -42.29
CA SER A 5 -6.80 19.80 -40.94
C SER A 5 -6.26 18.52 -40.30
N LEU A 6 -4.94 18.38 -40.23
CA LEU A 6 -4.26 17.28 -39.55
C LEU A 6 -4.37 17.46 -38.04
N VAL A 7 -5.31 16.76 -37.40
CA VAL A 7 -5.45 16.75 -35.94
C VAL A 7 -4.39 15.84 -35.34
N LEU A 8 -3.27 16.43 -34.90
CA LEU A 8 -2.21 15.72 -34.19
C LEU A 8 -2.67 15.41 -32.76
N SER A 9 -3.15 14.18 -32.56
CA SER A 9 -3.53 13.69 -31.23
C SER A 9 -2.29 13.54 -30.35
N LEU A 10 -2.09 14.46 -29.40
CA LEU A 10 -1.15 14.27 -28.31
C LEU A 10 -1.74 13.21 -27.36
N LEU A 11 -1.23 11.97 -27.43
CA LEU A 11 -1.48 11.01 -26.37
C LEU A 11 -0.85 11.55 -25.07
N PRO A 12 -1.58 11.61 -23.95
CA PRO A 12 -0.97 11.95 -22.68
C PRO A 12 0.02 10.86 -22.30
N ILE A 13 1.30 11.22 -22.22
CA ILE A 13 2.32 10.36 -21.64
C ILE A 13 2.08 10.39 -20.13
N SER A 14 1.37 9.39 -19.62
CA SER A 14 1.22 9.18 -18.18
C SER A 14 2.61 8.91 -17.59
N ALA A 15 3.23 9.93 -16.99
CA ALA A 15 4.46 9.76 -16.23
C ALA A 15 4.11 8.99 -14.95
N LEU A 16 4.41 7.69 -14.92
CA LEU A 16 4.16 6.86 -13.75
C LEU A 16 5.18 7.19 -12.66
N ALA A 17 4.69 7.25 -11.41
CA ALA A 17 5.32 7.38 -10.08
C ALA A 17 6.68 6.70 -9.76
N HIS A 18 7.43 6.21 -10.75
CA HIS A 18 8.41 5.14 -10.61
C HIS A 18 9.58 5.49 -9.69
N PHE A 19 10.04 4.46 -9.00
CA PHE A 19 11.22 4.47 -8.14
C PHE A 19 11.90 3.11 -8.20
N ARG A 20 13.17 3.02 -7.83
CA ARG A 20 13.94 1.76 -7.72
C ARG A 20 14.56 1.68 -6.34
N THR A 21 14.39 0.56 -5.63
CA THR A 21 15.12 0.33 -4.37
C THR A 21 16.51 -0.21 -4.67
N VAL A 22 17.53 0.64 -4.47
CA VAL A 22 18.94 0.36 -4.78
C VAL A 22 19.63 -0.36 -3.62
N TYR A 23 19.33 0.05 -2.38
CA TYR A 23 19.84 -0.61 -1.17
C TYR A 23 18.77 -0.65 -0.06
N PRO A 24 18.60 -1.79 0.65
CA PRO A 24 18.94 -3.13 0.18
C PRO A 24 18.34 -3.37 -1.22
N PRO A 25 19.02 -4.09 -2.13
CA PRO A 25 18.53 -4.28 -3.49
C PRO A 25 17.15 -4.94 -3.52
N ALA A 26 16.26 -4.41 -4.36
CA ALA A 26 14.97 -5.04 -4.63
C ALA A 26 15.15 -6.44 -5.24
N ARG A 27 14.14 -7.31 -5.07
CA ARG A 27 14.04 -8.61 -5.76
C ARG A 27 14.12 -8.52 -7.29
N GLY A 28 13.68 -7.38 -7.82
CA GLY A 28 13.67 -7.05 -9.24
C GLY A 28 12.88 -5.76 -9.45
N PHE A 29 12.80 -5.32 -10.70
CA PHE A 29 12.04 -4.14 -11.10
C PHE A 29 11.51 -4.31 -12.52
N ASP A 30 10.26 -3.92 -12.73
CA ASP A 30 9.59 -3.83 -14.02
C ASP A 30 8.50 -2.75 -13.91
N GLU A 31 8.53 -1.76 -14.80
CA GLU A 31 7.68 -0.56 -14.78
C GLU A 31 6.19 -0.86 -14.91
N THR A 32 5.85 -1.97 -15.57
CA THR A 32 4.47 -2.38 -15.83
C THR A 32 3.88 -3.16 -14.65
N THR A 33 4.72 -3.89 -13.91
CA THR A 33 4.28 -4.76 -12.82
C THR A 33 4.51 -4.18 -11.42
N ILE A 34 5.26 -3.08 -11.26
CA ILE A 34 5.51 -2.42 -9.98
C ILE A 34 4.24 -1.96 -9.21
N VAL A 35 3.12 -1.78 -9.92
CA VAL A 35 1.78 -1.56 -9.33
C VAL A 35 1.19 -2.79 -8.62
N ASN A 36 1.73 -3.98 -8.86
CA ASN A 36 1.20 -5.24 -8.35
C ASN A 36 1.73 -5.53 -6.94
N PHE A 37 0.90 -5.29 -5.93
CA PHE A 37 1.15 -5.73 -4.56
C PHE A 37 1.36 -7.26 -4.49
N PRO A 38 2.25 -7.78 -3.62
CA PRO A 38 3.08 -7.07 -2.65
C PRO A 38 4.42 -6.55 -3.16
N CYS A 39 5.01 -7.14 -4.21
CA CYS A 39 6.43 -6.93 -4.54
C CYS A 39 6.67 -6.49 -5.97
N GLY A 40 5.70 -5.77 -6.56
CA GLY A 40 5.80 -5.26 -7.91
C GLY A 40 5.88 -6.37 -8.96
N GLY A 41 5.15 -7.47 -8.75
CA GLY A 41 5.25 -8.70 -9.54
C GLY A 41 6.35 -9.68 -9.08
N PHE A 42 7.38 -9.22 -8.36
CA PHE A 42 8.51 -10.05 -7.89
C PHE A 42 8.18 -10.78 -6.58
N ASN A 43 7.14 -11.63 -6.61
CA ASN A 43 6.55 -12.22 -5.41
C ASN A 43 7.37 -13.39 -4.82
N THR A 44 8.23 -14.04 -5.60
CA THR A 44 9.17 -15.06 -5.08
C THR A 44 10.31 -14.43 -4.30
N ALA A 45 10.54 -14.89 -3.07
CA ALA A 45 11.63 -14.41 -2.23
C ALA A 45 13.01 -14.87 -2.75
N ASN A 46 14.01 -13.99 -2.66
CA ASN A 46 15.39 -14.31 -3.01
C ASN A 46 16.03 -15.19 -1.91
N THR A 47 16.92 -16.09 -2.34
CA THR A 47 17.79 -16.88 -1.46
C THR A 47 19.03 -16.10 -1.06
N ASN A 48 19.53 -15.20 -1.93
CA ASN A 48 20.58 -14.26 -1.61
C ASN A 48 19.97 -13.04 -0.91
N ARG A 49 20.25 -12.88 0.38
CA ARG A 49 19.65 -11.86 1.25
C ARG A 49 20.68 -10.85 1.72
N THR A 50 20.26 -9.59 1.82
CA THR A 50 21.15 -8.52 2.27
C THR A 50 21.30 -8.57 3.79
N PRO A 51 22.52 -8.54 4.35
CA PRO A 51 22.71 -8.42 5.79
C PRO A 51 22.23 -7.04 6.27
N VAL A 52 21.35 -7.02 7.28
CA VAL A 52 20.87 -5.79 7.93
C VAL A 52 21.14 -5.89 9.43
N PRO A 53 21.64 -4.84 10.10
CA PRO A 53 21.92 -4.88 11.53
C PRO A 53 20.62 -4.95 12.36
N LEU A 54 20.61 -5.77 13.41
CA LEU A 54 19.54 -5.76 14.42
C LEU A 54 19.54 -4.48 15.26
N THR A 55 20.73 -3.92 15.50
CA THR A 55 20.93 -2.78 16.40
C THR A 55 21.70 -1.66 15.71
N GLY A 56 21.41 -0.42 16.09
CA GLY A 56 21.86 0.75 15.33
C GLY A 56 20.98 1.03 14.11
N ALA A 57 21.44 1.91 13.24
CA ALA A 57 20.68 2.41 12.09
C ALA A 57 21.19 1.83 10.77
N PHE A 58 20.28 1.62 9.82
CA PHE A 58 20.58 1.34 8.42
C PHE A 58 19.81 2.30 7.50
N PRO A 59 20.25 2.50 6.24
CA PRO A 59 19.53 3.28 5.25
C PRO A 59 18.70 2.39 4.31
N ILE A 60 17.74 3.02 3.62
CA ILE A 60 17.27 2.53 2.33
C ILE A 60 17.60 3.59 1.27
N GLN A 61 18.33 3.21 0.22
CA GLN A 61 18.60 4.06 -0.94
C GLN A 61 17.55 3.80 -2.02
N LEU A 62 16.86 4.85 -2.44
CA LEU A 62 15.99 4.87 -3.60
C LEU A 62 16.64 5.69 -4.73
N SER A 63 16.26 5.35 -5.97
CA SER A 63 16.38 6.19 -7.16
C SER A 63 14.98 6.57 -7.59
N MET A 64 14.68 7.87 -7.63
CA MET A 64 13.36 8.45 -7.87
C MET A 64 13.27 9.00 -9.29
N GLU A 65 12.24 8.63 -10.05
CA GLU A 65 12.03 9.13 -11.42
C GLU A 65 11.05 10.33 -11.44
N HIS A 66 10.45 10.67 -10.28
CA HIS A 66 9.51 11.77 -10.09
C HIS A 66 10.00 12.79 -9.06
N THR A 67 9.48 14.02 -9.15
CA THR A 67 9.89 15.15 -8.29
C THR A 67 9.08 15.28 -7.00
N SER A 68 8.14 14.38 -6.72
CA SER A 68 7.30 14.42 -5.51
C SER A 68 6.56 13.10 -5.33
N VAL A 69 6.85 12.35 -4.27
CA VAL A 69 6.08 11.15 -3.89
C VAL A 69 5.75 11.11 -2.40
N LYS A 70 4.65 10.45 -2.06
CA LYS A 70 4.37 9.96 -0.71
C LYS A 70 4.91 8.56 -0.60
N GLY A 71 5.75 8.30 0.40
CA GLY A 71 6.34 6.99 0.64
C GLY A 71 6.18 6.50 2.08
N ALA A 72 6.24 5.20 2.29
CA ALA A 72 6.33 4.55 3.60
C ALA A 72 7.16 3.26 3.49
N VAL A 73 7.67 2.77 4.63
CA VAL A 73 8.43 1.51 4.69
C VAL A 73 7.80 0.57 5.72
N TYR A 74 7.50 -0.63 5.25
CA TYR A 74 6.97 -1.75 6.02
C TYR A 74 7.94 -2.93 5.98
N MET A 75 7.70 -3.91 6.84
CA MET A 75 8.50 -5.12 6.95
C MET A 75 7.63 -6.29 7.39
N SER A 76 8.05 -7.49 7.02
CA SER A 76 7.54 -8.74 7.55
C SER A 76 8.68 -9.70 7.88
N LEU A 77 8.44 -10.61 8.82
CA LEU A 77 9.42 -11.60 9.28
C LEU A 77 9.20 -12.95 8.59
N GLY A 78 10.28 -13.72 8.42
CA GLY A 78 10.28 -15.04 7.81
C GLY A 78 10.96 -15.09 6.45
N ASN A 79 10.94 -16.28 5.85
CA ASN A 79 11.55 -16.53 4.54
C ASN A 79 10.69 -16.01 3.39
N ASP A 80 9.38 -16.20 3.48
CA ASP A 80 8.42 -15.77 2.47
C ASP A 80 7.15 -15.27 3.18
N PRO A 81 7.02 -13.94 3.38
CA PRO A 81 5.89 -13.37 4.10
C PRO A 81 4.63 -13.23 3.24
N GLN A 82 4.68 -13.59 1.94
CA GLN A 82 3.62 -13.34 0.97
C GLN A 82 3.14 -11.87 1.04
N SER A 83 1.95 -11.62 1.60
CA SER A 83 1.32 -10.30 1.74
C SER A 83 1.43 -9.67 3.14
N ALA A 84 2.06 -10.33 4.12
CA ALA A 84 1.92 -10.03 5.55
C ALA A 84 2.81 -8.88 6.08
N TYR A 85 2.84 -7.73 5.41
CA TYR A 85 3.66 -6.57 5.80
C TYR A 85 2.96 -5.72 6.88
N SER A 86 3.27 -6.00 8.15
CA SER A 86 2.62 -5.37 9.32
C SER A 86 3.52 -4.52 10.20
N ILE A 87 4.85 -4.64 10.06
CA ILE A 87 5.82 -3.91 10.90
C ILE A 87 6.20 -2.60 10.20
N GLN A 88 5.82 -1.45 10.76
CA GLN A 88 6.20 -0.15 10.21
C GLN A 88 7.64 0.21 10.60
N LEU A 89 8.52 0.43 9.61
CA LEU A 89 9.89 0.93 9.82
C LEU A 89 10.00 2.45 9.57
N ARG A 90 9.13 2.98 8.71
CA ARG A 90 9.03 4.41 8.42
C ARG A 90 7.57 4.78 8.20
N ASN A 91 7.05 5.70 9.01
CA ASN A 91 5.75 6.31 8.80
C ASN A 91 5.74 7.09 7.47
N THR A 92 4.55 7.43 6.96
CA THR A 92 4.42 8.13 5.70
C THR A 92 5.19 9.45 5.68
N PHE A 93 5.96 9.67 4.62
CA PHE A 93 6.66 10.90 4.34
C PHE A 93 6.23 11.46 2.98
N GLN A 94 6.29 12.78 2.83
CA GLN A 94 6.29 13.46 1.55
C GLN A 94 7.74 13.74 1.17
N GLU A 95 8.19 13.12 0.10
CA GLU A 95 9.46 13.34 -0.60
C GLU A 95 9.26 14.45 -1.65
N THR A 96 10.32 15.18 -2.00
CA THR A 96 10.37 16.16 -3.09
C THR A 96 11.77 16.24 -3.68
N GLY A 97 11.93 15.71 -4.89
CA GLY A 97 13.13 15.77 -5.73
C GLY A 97 13.35 14.46 -6.51
N PRO A 98 13.92 14.50 -7.73
CA PRO A 98 14.26 13.28 -8.47
C PRO A 98 15.63 12.70 -8.02
N ASP A 99 16.03 11.61 -8.67
CA ASP A 99 17.31 10.92 -8.50
C ASP A 99 17.50 10.28 -7.10
N ASN A 100 18.66 10.42 -6.48
CA ASN A 100 19.00 9.70 -5.26
C ASN A 100 18.23 10.25 -4.06
N PHE A 101 17.48 9.38 -3.38
CA PHE A 101 16.85 9.69 -2.10
C PHE A 101 17.13 8.59 -1.06
N CYS A 102 17.72 8.97 0.07
CA CYS A 102 17.98 8.08 1.19
C CYS A 102 16.92 8.21 2.29
N ILE A 103 16.22 7.11 2.56
CA ILE A 103 15.44 6.91 3.79
C ILE A 103 16.42 6.49 4.90
N GLY A 104 17.18 7.46 5.42
CA GLY A 104 18.15 7.25 6.49
C GLY A 104 17.51 7.07 7.88
N GLY A 105 18.26 6.54 8.84
CA GLY A 105 17.86 6.37 10.24
C GLY A 105 16.83 5.28 10.51
N LEU A 106 16.80 4.18 9.76
CA LEU A 106 15.88 3.06 10.03
C LEU A 106 16.47 2.16 11.12
N THR A 107 15.63 1.77 12.08
CA THR A 107 15.99 0.90 13.21
C THR A 107 14.95 -0.20 13.35
N ILE A 108 15.38 -1.41 13.73
CA ILE A 108 14.45 -2.53 13.95
C ILE A 108 13.73 -2.34 15.31
N PRO A 109 12.39 -2.46 15.37
CA PRO A 109 11.66 -2.35 16.64
C PRO A 109 12.11 -3.41 17.66
N SER A 110 12.51 -2.96 18.85
CA SER A 110 13.10 -3.82 19.89
C SER A 110 12.13 -4.83 20.50
N ASN A 111 10.83 -4.67 20.29
CA ASN A 111 9.77 -5.54 20.82
C ASN A 111 9.51 -6.80 19.97
N LEU A 112 10.24 -7.01 18.87
CA LEU A 112 10.01 -8.14 17.95
C LEU A 112 10.57 -9.48 18.43
N ASN A 113 11.44 -9.50 19.44
CA ASN A 113 12.06 -10.72 20.00
C ASN A 113 12.71 -11.63 18.94
N ILE A 114 13.57 -11.04 18.12
CA ILE A 114 14.30 -11.71 17.02
C ILE A 114 15.81 -11.73 17.28
N THR A 115 16.51 -12.68 16.66
CA THR A 115 17.98 -12.86 16.75
C THR A 115 18.65 -12.77 15.38
N ALA A 116 19.98 -12.65 15.34
CA ALA A 116 20.72 -12.75 14.09
C ALA A 116 20.42 -14.09 13.38
N GLY A 117 20.48 -14.08 12.05
CA GLY A 117 20.00 -15.16 11.19
C GLY A 117 18.48 -15.16 10.96
N THR A 118 17.70 -14.35 11.69
CA THR A 118 16.27 -14.17 11.37
C THR A 118 16.13 -13.49 10.01
N ASN A 119 15.37 -14.13 9.11
CA ASN A 119 15.06 -13.56 7.80
C ASN A 119 13.85 -12.63 7.86
N ALA A 120 13.84 -11.64 6.98
CA ALA A 120 12.74 -10.71 6.80
C ALA A 120 12.67 -10.24 5.33
N THR A 121 11.58 -9.56 4.99
CA THR A 121 11.44 -8.79 3.74
C THR A 121 11.00 -7.39 4.08
N ILE A 122 11.73 -6.40 3.56
CA ILE A 122 11.39 -4.98 3.67
C ILE A 122 10.61 -4.57 2.43
N GLN A 123 9.46 -3.93 2.60
CA GLN A 123 8.63 -3.38 1.52
C GLN A 123 8.67 -1.86 1.56
N VAL A 124 9.12 -1.25 0.45
CA VAL A 124 8.95 0.18 0.20
C VAL A 124 7.67 0.36 -0.61
N VAL A 125 6.83 1.30 -0.17
CA VAL A 125 5.57 1.64 -0.85
C VAL A 125 5.58 3.13 -1.16
N THR A 126 5.32 3.50 -2.41
CA THR A 126 5.04 4.89 -2.81
C THR A 126 3.63 5.02 -3.37
N ASN A 127 3.13 6.24 -3.54
CA ASN A 127 1.93 6.48 -4.36
C ASN A 127 2.23 6.25 -5.84
N GLY A 128 1.25 5.75 -6.58
CA GLY A 128 1.20 5.89 -8.03
C GLY A 128 0.78 7.31 -8.44
N ASP A 129 1.11 7.69 -9.66
CA ASP A 129 0.56 8.86 -10.35
C ASP A 129 -0.41 8.37 -11.44
N PRO A 130 -1.69 8.78 -11.47
CA PRO A 130 -2.36 9.71 -10.54
C PRO A 130 -2.98 9.04 -9.30
N ASN A 131 -3.06 7.70 -9.25
CA ASN A 131 -3.71 6.95 -8.16
C ASN A 131 -3.03 5.60 -7.93
N GLY A 132 -3.33 4.97 -6.79
CA GLY A 132 -2.82 3.64 -6.42
C GLY A 132 -1.47 3.69 -5.73
N GLY A 133 -0.77 2.56 -5.70
CA GLY A 133 0.53 2.43 -5.04
C GLY A 133 1.51 1.63 -5.88
N LEU A 134 2.80 1.91 -5.69
CA LEU A 134 3.92 1.19 -6.30
C LEU A 134 4.70 0.47 -5.19
N TYR A 135 5.15 -0.75 -5.45
CA TYR A 135 5.66 -1.66 -4.44
C TYR A 135 6.98 -2.31 -4.85
N GLN A 136 8.00 -2.25 -3.97
CA GLN A 136 9.23 -3.02 -4.12
C GLN A 136 9.63 -3.69 -2.81
N CYS A 137 10.07 -4.94 -2.91
CA CYS A 137 10.48 -5.77 -1.78
C CYS A 137 11.98 -6.08 -1.86
N SER A 138 12.64 -6.04 -0.70
CA SER A 138 14.06 -6.38 -0.55
C SER A 138 14.18 -7.45 0.54
N ASP A 139 14.78 -8.60 0.22
CA ASP A 139 14.95 -9.70 1.18
C ASP A 139 16.23 -9.52 2.00
N VAL A 140 16.09 -9.61 3.31
CA VAL A 140 17.17 -9.32 4.27
C VAL A 140 17.32 -10.44 5.30
N THR A 141 18.53 -10.53 5.85
CA THR A 141 18.86 -11.40 6.99
C THR A 141 19.45 -10.54 8.08
N PHE A 142 18.95 -10.67 9.30
CA PHE A 142 19.42 -9.88 10.42
C PHE A 142 20.79 -10.35 10.93
N THR A 143 21.62 -9.40 11.35
CA THR A 143 22.98 -9.62 11.85
C THR A 143 23.22 -8.83 13.13
N ASP A 144 24.12 -9.31 13.99
CA ASP A 144 24.56 -8.58 15.19
C ASP A 144 25.57 -7.46 14.88
N THR A 145 26.15 -7.46 13.68
CA THR A 145 27.14 -6.48 13.23
C THR A 145 26.46 -5.19 12.78
N ALA A 146 26.64 -4.12 13.55
CA ALA A 146 26.22 -2.77 13.15
C ALA A 146 26.88 -2.35 11.82
N LEU A 147 26.15 -1.62 10.97
CA LEU A 147 26.67 -1.10 9.71
C LEU A 147 27.76 -0.05 9.97
N SER A 148 28.89 -0.13 9.26
CA SER A 148 29.97 0.86 9.43
C SER A 148 29.53 2.24 8.90
N SER A 149 30.14 3.32 9.39
CA SER A 149 29.83 4.68 8.91
C SER A 149 30.12 4.85 7.41
N SER A 150 31.13 4.14 6.89
CA SER A 150 31.45 4.10 5.45
C SER A 150 30.39 3.37 4.64
N ASP A 151 29.94 2.18 5.08
CA ASP A 151 28.93 1.40 4.36
C ASP A 151 27.57 2.11 4.42
N TYR A 152 27.24 2.71 5.57
CA TYR A 152 26.06 3.55 5.73
C TYR A 152 26.08 4.72 4.73
N SER A 153 27.19 5.44 4.62
CA SER A 153 27.31 6.58 3.70
C SER A 153 27.32 6.17 2.23
N ALA A 154 27.93 5.02 1.91
CA ALA A 154 27.91 4.45 0.55
C ALA A 154 26.50 4.04 0.08
N HIS A 155 25.59 3.78 1.03
CA HIS A 155 24.20 3.40 0.78
C HIS A 155 23.19 4.46 1.26
N CYS A 156 23.63 5.70 1.48
CA CYS A 156 22.75 6.80 1.89
C CYS A 156 23.19 8.14 1.30
N THR A 157 22.68 8.43 0.11
CA THR A 157 22.93 9.66 -0.62
C THR A 157 21.62 10.33 -1.03
N ASN A 158 21.61 11.66 -0.99
CA ASN A 158 20.53 12.51 -1.50
C ASN A 158 21.09 13.37 -2.65
N SER A 159 20.35 13.46 -3.76
CA SER A 159 20.64 14.39 -4.84
C SER A 159 20.38 15.84 -4.43
N THR A 160 20.94 16.79 -5.20
CA THR A 160 20.73 18.22 -4.92
C THR A 160 19.27 18.59 -5.11
N GLY A 161 18.67 19.24 -4.10
CA GLY A 161 17.25 19.62 -4.11
C GLY A 161 16.30 18.54 -3.56
N VAL A 162 16.78 17.33 -3.29
CA VAL A 162 15.98 16.27 -2.65
C VAL A 162 15.74 16.60 -1.18
N SER A 163 14.49 16.47 -0.76
CA SER A 163 14.07 16.67 0.63
C SER A 163 12.91 15.76 1.01
N ALA A 164 12.73 15.51 2.31
CA ALA A 164 11.57 14.76 2.79
C ALA A 164 11.05 15.31 4.12
N SER A 165 9.73 15.24 4.30
CA SER A 165 9.02 15.66 5.50
C SER A 165 8.05 14.57 5.97
N PHE A 166 7.87 14.41 7.28
CA PHE A 166 6.84 13.52 7.81
C PHE A 166 5.44 14.09 7.52
N ILE A 167 4.53 13.23 7.06
CA ILE A 167 3.11 13.56 6.92
C ILE A 167 2.26 12.61 7.78
N ALA A 168 1.25 13.17 8.44
CA ALA A 168 0.43 12.43 9.40
C ALA A 168 -0.22 11.18 8.78
N ASN A 169 -0.28 10.10 9.57
CA ASN A 169 -0.65 8.72 9.22
C ASN A 169 -1.74 8.59 8.14
N SER A 170 -1.31 8.61 6.89
CA SER A 170 -2.13 8.43 5.69
C SER A 170 -1.42 7.39 4.81
N PRO A 171 -2.10 6.33 4.34
CA PRO A 171 -1.47 5.35 3.45
C PRO A 171 -0.90 6.06 2.20
N PRO A 172 0.36 5.82 1.80
CA PRO A 172 0.96 6.51 0.66
C PRO A 172 0.15 6.29 -0.62
N ASN A 173 -0.37 5.07 -0.81
CA ASN A 173 -1.13 4.63 -1.99
C ASN A 173 -2.57 5.17 -2.10
N GLY A 174 -2.93 6.21 -1.34
CA GLY A 174 -4.21 6.93 -1.45
C GLY A 174 -5.45 6.14 -1.01
N THR A 175 -5.31 4.86 -0.63
CA THR A 175 -6.43 4.05 -0.12
C THR A 175 -6.69 4.39 1.34
N ALA A 176 -7.32 5.54 1.56
CA ALA A 176 -7.90 5.86 2.86
C ALA A 176 -9.05 4.88 3.13
N SER A 177 -8.83 3.92 4.04
CA SER A 177 -9.91 3.16 4.66
C SER A 177 -10.77 4.13 5.48
N THR A 178 -11.84 4.62 4.89
CA THR A 178 -12.82 5.51 5.54
C THR A 178 -13.66 4.74 6.57
N THR A 179 -13.05 4.36 7.68
CA THR A 179 -13.81 4.02 8.89
C THR A 179 -14.25 5.33 9.55
N GLY A 180 -15.25 5.96 8.93
CA GLY A 180 -15.86 7.19 9.40
C GLY A 180 -16.59 6.97 10.73
N ALA A 181 -15.87 7.13 11.83
CA ALA A 181 -16.46 7.21 13.17
C ALA A 181 -17.17 8.56 13.34
N SER A 182 -18.35 8.70 12.75
CA SER A 182 -19.27 9.83 12.98
C SER A 182 -19.84 9.75 14.39
N GLY A 183 -19.02 10.08 15.38
CA GLY A 183 -19.42 10.27 16.77
C GLY A 183 -20.14 11.60 16.96
N SER A 184 -21.43 11.64 16.65
CA SER A 184 -22.33 12.73 17.04
C SER A 184 -23.62 12.17 17.63
N ALA A 185 -23.65 12.04 18.95
CA ALA A 185 -24.86 11.71 19.68
C ALA A 185 -25.86 12.87 19.60
N SER A 186 -27.14 12.57 19.34
CA SER A 186 -28.23 13.51 19.55
C SER A 186 -29.52 12.77 19.88
N ALA A 187 -30.19 13.28 20.91
CA ALA A 187 -31.23 12.66 21.72
C ALA A 187 -32.39 11.97 20.97
N VAL A 188 -32.77 10.79 21.47
CA VAL A 188 -34.12 10.26 21.28
C VAL A 188 -35.14 11.19 21.95
N SER A 189 -36.23 11.52 21.26
CA SER A 189 -37.31 12.35 21.80
C SER A 189 -38.66 11.65 21.64
N THR A 190 -39.33 11.45 22.76
CA THR A 190 -40.63 10.76 22.90
C THR A 190 -41.77 11.51 22.22
N ALA A 191 -42.69 10.77 21.58
CA ALA A 191 -44.02 11.27 21.25
C ALA A 191 -45.09 10.20 21.54
N THR A 192 -45.83 10.37 22.65
CA THR A 192 -46.97 9.52 23.04
C THR A 192 -48.26 10.31 22.92
N SER A 193 -49.19 9.83 22.10
CA SER A 193 -50.67 9.96 22.16
C SER A 193 -51.23 9.61 20.76
N LYS A 194 -52.46 9.10 20.58
CA LYS A 194 -53.65 9.03 21.45
C LYS A 194 -54.51 7.81 21.02
N ALA A 195 -55.29 7.22 21.92
CA ALA A 195 -56.13 6.05 21.63
C ALA A 195 -57.60 6.40 21.27
N TRP A 196 -58.23 5.61 20.39
CA TRP A 196 -59.69 5.42 20.27
C TRP A 196 -59.98 4.17 19.39
N ALA A 197 -60.07 2.97 19.98
CA ALA A 197 -61.31 2.19 20.23
C ALA A 197 -61.83 1.31 19.05
N PRO A 198 -62.62 0.23 19.30
CA PRO A 198 -62.56 -1.00 18.47
C PRO A 198 -63.86 -1.36 17.70
N GLN A 199 -63.79 -2.32 16.76
CA GLN A 199 -64.61 -3.57 16.77
C GLN A 199 -64.41 -4.53 15.56
N LYS A 200 -64.47 -5.84 15.90
CA LYS A 200 -65.08 -6.99 15.17
C LYS A 200 -64.51 -7.50 13.83
N THR A 201 -63.78 -8.61 13.95
CA THR A 201 -64.16 -9.96 13.47
C THR A 201 -64.93 -10.10 12.14
N VAL A 202 -64.33 -10.82 11.18
CA VAL A 202 -64.85 -12.08 10.57
C VAL A 202 -63.81 -12.66 9.59
N ALA A 203 -63.43 -13.91 9.81
CA ALA A 203 -62.97 -14.86 8.78
C ALA A 203 -64.16 -15.82 8.52
N PRO A 204 -64.28 -16.58 7.40
CA PRO A 204 -63.15 -17.19 6.66
C PRO A 204 -63.35 -17.50 5.14
N PHE A 205 -62.37 -18.24 4.58
CA PHE A 205 -62.54 -19.37 3.61
C PHE A 205 -62.69 -19.15 2.07
N VAL A 206 -62.09 -20.12 1.34
CA VAL A 206 -62.41 -20.68 -0.01
C VAL A 206 -61.59 -20.31 -1.28
N LEU A 207 -60.72 -21.28 -1.66
CA LEU A 207 -60.36 -21.89 -2.97
C LEU A 207 -60.04 -21.10 -4.28
N GLY A 208 -59.04 -21.65 -5.01
CA GLY A 208 -58.82 -21.53 -6.47
C GLY A 208 -57.31 -21.43 -6.81
N ALA A 209 -56.56 -22.45 -7.26
CA ALA A 209 -56.62 -23.28 -8.50
C ALA A 209 -56.42 -22.44 -9.79
N MET A 210 -55.64 -22.82 -10.82
CA MET A 210 -54.71 -23.96 -11.08
C MET A 210 -53.86 -23.66 -12.36
N GLY A 211 -52.74 -24.37 -12.59
CA GLY A 211 -52.01 -24.47 -13.89
C GLY A 211 -50.47 -24.36 -13.77
N LEU A 212 -49.59 -25.31 -14.12
CA LEU A 212 -49.40 -26.16 -15.34
C LEU A 212 -49.06 -25.30 -16.58
N ILE A 213 -48.06 -25.50 -17.47
CA ILE A 213 -47.00 -26.52 -17.80
C ILE A 213 -45.80 -25.71 -18.43
N GLY A 214 -44.50 -26.09 -18.51
CA GLY A 214 -43.70 -27.25 -18.06
C GLY A 214 -42.74 -27.79 -19.15
N GLY A 215 -41.42 -27.94 -18.86
CA GLY A 215 -40.36 -28.40 -19.80
C GLY A 215 -39.46 -27.28 -20.33
N LEU A 216 -38.22 -27.50 -20.79
CA LEU A 216 -37.44 -28.74 -20.93
C LEU A 216 -35.92 -28.42 -20.84
N ALA A 217 -35.12 -29.34 -20.30
CA ALA A 217 -33.65 -29.25 -20.31
C ALA A 217 -33.04 -30.34 -21.20
N VAL A 218 -32.04 -29.97 -22.00
CA VAL A 218 -31.10 -30.87 -22.70
C VAL A 218 -29.71 -30.22 -22.65
N LEU A 219 -28.67 -31.06 -22.69
CA LEU A 219 -27.24 -30.73 -22.55
C LEU A 219 -26.75 -29.58 -23.45
#